data_AF-A0A427TPT1-F1
#
_entry.id   AF-A0A427TPT1-F1
#
_cell.length_a   1.000
_cell.length_b   1.000
_cell.length_c   1.000
_cell.angle_alpha   90.00
_cell.angle_beta   90.00
_cell.angle_gamma   90.00
#
_symmetry.space_group_name_H-M   'P 1'
#
loop_
_entity.id
_entity.type
_entity.pdbx_description
1 polymer ?
#
loop_
_entity_poly.entity_id
_entity_poly.type
_entity_poly.pdbx_seq_one_letter_code
_entity_poly.pdbx_strand_id
1 'polypeptide(L)' 'MPRFDQTTAKIEFSEPATVAELIEALEDLRAKAGPDATPRVAGFLEFDLNGPRVRAISVDLPTARERTR' A
#
# COMPACT_ATOMS: atom_id res chain seq x y z
N MET A 1 9.94 19.87 16.25
CA MET A 1 10.13 18.72 15.34
C MET A 1 9.19 18.88 14.15
N PRO A 2 9.61 18.64 12.90
CA PRO A 2 8.68 18.65 11.78
C PRO A 2 7.64 17.54 11.97
N ARG A 3 6.37 17.91 11.97
CA ARG A 3 5.25 16.97 11.98
C ARG A 3 5.07 16.50 10.54
N PHE A 4 5.29 15.22 10.29
CA PHE A 4 4.92 14.58 9.03
C PHE A 4 3.44 14.22 9.15
N ASP A 5 2.60 14.81 8.32
CA ASP A 5 1.24 14.33 8.15
C ASP A 5 1.33 13.02 7.36
N GLN A 6 1.38 11.90 8.10
CA GLN A 6 1.29 10.57 7.52
C GLN A 6 -0.15 10.34 7.06
N THR A 7 -0.34 10.27 5.74
CA THR A 7 -1.57 9.72 5.18
C THR A 7 -1.41 8.21 5.14
N THR A 8 -1.92 7.50 6.15
CA THR A 8 -1.94 6.04 6.14
C THR A 8 -3.09 5.56 5.25
N ALA A 9 -2.77 4.82 4.20
CA ALA A 9 -3.74 4.16 3.34
C ALA A 9 -3.75 2.66 3.66
N LYS A 10 -4.86 2.15 4.19
CA LYS A 10 -5.00 0.72 4.48
C LYS A 10 -5.73 0.03 3.34
N ILE A 11 -5.17 -1.08 2.85
CA ILE A 11 -5.82 -1.95 1.86
C ILE A 11 -6.23 -3.25 2.59
N GLU A 12 -7.50 -3.34 2.93
CA GLU A 12 -8.09 -4.56 3.50
C GLU A 12 -8.81 -5.34 2.41
N PHE A 13 -8.52 -6.62 2.31
CA PHE A 13 -9.23 -7.51 1.42
C PHE A 13 -10.31 -8.26 2.20
N SER A 14 -11.55 -8.21 1.73
CA SER A 14 -12.69 -8.90 2.35
C SER A 14 -12.55 -10.43 2.30
N GLU A 15 -11.80 -10.92 1.32
CA GLU A 15 -11.43 -12.32 1.10
C GLU A 15 -9.94 -12.39 0.75
N PRO A 16 -9.25 -13.55 0.94
CA PRO A 16 -7.84 -13.66 0.59
C PRO A 16 -7.60 -13.42 -0.92
N ALA A 17 -6.98 -12.27 -1.25
CA ALA A 17 -6.71 -11.85 -2.61
C ALA A 17 -5.51 -12.61 -3.20
N THR A 18 -5.47 -12.75 -4.52
CA THR A 18 -4.29 -13.20 -5.25
C THR A 18 -3.17 -12.16 -5.21
N VAL A 19 -1.95 -12.61 -5.49
CA VAL A 19 -0.81 -11.69 -5.68
C VAL A 19 -1.03 -10.75 -6.87
N ALA A 20 -1.77 -11.17 -7.91
CA ALA A 20 -2.08 -10.32 -9.05
C ALA A 20 -2.98 -9.13 -8.65
N GLU A 21 -4.06 -9.40 -7.92
CA GLU A 21 -4.98 -8.36 -7.40
C GLU A 21 -4.25 -7.39 -6.46
N LEU A 22 -3.28 -7.88 -5.68
CA LEU A 22 -2.43 -7.01 -4.88
C LEU A 22 -1.58 -6.07 -5.75
N ILE A 23 -0.94 -6.60 -6.80
CA ILE A 23 -0.08 -5.79 -7.68
C ILE A 23 -0.91 -4.65 -8.29
N GLU A 24 -2.11 -4.96 -8.81
CA GLU A 24 -3.01 -3.94 -9.36
C GLU A 24 -3.38 -2.87 -8.32
N ALA A 25 -3.73 -3.27 -7.09
CA ALA A 25 -4.05 -2.33 -6.03
C ALA A 25 -2.86 -1.43 -5.64
N LEU A 26 -1.64 -1.95 -5.69
CA LEU A 26 -0.41 -1.18 -5.42
C LEU A 26 -0.06 -0.22 -6.57
N GLU A 27 -0.31 -0.61 -7.82
CA GLU A 27 -0.12 0.26 -8.99
C GLU A 27 -1.08 1.46 -8.95
N ASP A 28 -2.35 1.21 -8.64
CA ASP A 28 -3.37 2.25 -8.45
C ASP A 28 -2.98 3.22 -7.31
N LEU A 29 -2.46 2.68 -6.21
CA LEU A 29 -2.01 3.49 -5.08
C LEU A 29 -0.80 4.35 -5.46
N ARG A 30 0.16 3.79 -6.21
CA ARG A 30 1.32 4.52 -6.71
C ARG A 30 0.92 5.63 -7.69
N ALA A 31 -0.03 5.37 -8.58
CA ALA A 31 -0.55 6.37 -9.50
C ALA A 31 -1.18 7.57 -8.77
N LYS A 32 -1.87 7.32 -7.65
CA LYS A 32 -2.46 8.37 -6.80
C LYS A 32 -1.43 9.12 -5.96
N ALA A 33 -0.40 8.43 -5.47
CA ALA A 33 0.62 8.99 -4.58
C ALA A 33 1.71 9.79 -5.32
N GLY A 34 1.88 9.57 -6.63
CA GLY A 34 2.91 10.20 -7.46
C GLY A 34 4.27 9.48 -7.41
N PRO A 35 5.19 9.82 -8.33
CA PRO A 35 6.43 9.08 -8.54
C PRO A 35 7.43 9.15 -7.37
N ASP A 36 7.34 10.18 -6.52
CA ASP A 36 8.27 10.41 -5.39
C ASP A 36 7.78 9.79 -4.06
N ALA A 37 6.59 9.16 -4.06
CA ALA A 37 6.09 8.49 -2.87
C ALA A 37 6.94 7.26 -2.53
N THR A 38 7.35 7.15 -1.26
CA THR A 38 8.09 5.98 -0.75
C THR A 38 7.17 5.17 0.18
N PRO A 39 6.28 4.32 -0.37
CA PRO A 39 5.35 3.55 0.44
C PRO A 39 6.10 2.57 1.35
N ARG A 40 5.67 2.47 2.61
CA ARG A 40 6.01 1.33 3.46
C ARG A 40 4.86 0.34 3.41
N VAL A 41 5.16 -0.90 3.06
CA VAL A 41 4.17 -1.96 2.88
C VAL A 41 4.41 -3.03 3.95
N ALA A 42 3.37 -3.35 4.72
CA ALA A 42 3.38 -4.47 5.67
C ALA A 42 2.17 -5.35 5.38
N GLY A 43 2.35 -6.67 5.33
CA GLY A 43 1.29 -7.57 4.89
C GLY A 43 1.34 -8.96 5.50
N PHE A 44 0.19 -9.63 5.50
CA PHE A 44 0.05 -11.04 5.85
C PHE A 44 -0.21 -11.87 4.58
N LEU A 45 0.72 -12.77 4.28
CA LEU A 45 0.58 -13.78 3.23
C LEU A 45 0.24 -15.13 3.85
N GLU A 46 -0.77 -15.79 3.29
CA GLU A 46 -1.11 -17.18 3.54
C GLU A 46 -0.89 -17.98 2.25
N PHE A 47 -0.74 -19.29 2.34
CA PHE A 47 -0.59 -20.17 1.17
C PHE A 47 -1.75 -21.17 1.17
N ASP A 48 -2.48 -21.25 0.06
CA ASP A 48 -3.50 -22.26 -0.16
C ASP A 48 -3.09 -23.23 -1.29
N LEU A 49 -3.98 -24.16 -1.66
CA LEU A 49 -3.75 -25.14 -2.73
C LEU A 49 -3.59 -24.50 -4.13
N ASN A 50 -3.97 -23.23 -4.28
CA ASN A 50 -3.87 -22.45 -5.52
C ASN A 50 -2.71 -21.44 -5.50
N GLY A 51 -1.95 -21.35 -4.40
CA GLY A 51 -0.76 -20.52 -4.28
C GLY A 51 -0.82 -19.46 -3.16
N PRO A 52 0.01 -18.42 -3.22
CA PRO A 52 0.03 -17.35 -2.22
C PRO A 52 -1.25 -16.50 -2.29
N ARG A 53 -1.84 -16.28 -1.12
CA ARG A 53 -3.00 -15.45 -0.86
C ARG A 53 -2.65 -14.32 0.10
N VAL A 54 -3.23 -13.15 -0.14
CA VAL A 54 -2.97 -11.92 0.61
C VAL A 54 -4.22 -11.59 1.40
N ARG A 55 -4.12 -11.53 2.73
CA ARG A 55 -5.26 -11.19 3.58
C ARG A 55 -5.43 -9.71 3.85
N ALA A 56 -4.32 -9.05 4.17
CA ALA A 56 -4.35 -7.65 4.55
C ALA A 56 -2.99 -7.03 4.28
N ILE A 57 -3.00 -5.79 3.77
CA ILE A 57 -1.80 -5.00 3.56
C ILE A 57 -2.03 -3.57 4.05
N SER A 58 -1.12 -3.11 4.90
CA SER A 58 -1.06 -1.71 5.33
C SER A 58 -0.01 -0.99 4.49
N VAL A 59 -0.41 0.14 3.89
CA VAL A 59 0.52 0.98 3.13
C VAL A 59 0.60 2.37 3.76
N ASP A 60 1.75 2.67 4.34
CA ASP A 60 2.02 4.04 4.79
C ASP A 60 2.61 4.84 3.63
N LEU A 61 1.90 5.89 3.22
CA LEU A 61 2.39 6.86 2.25
C LEU A 61 2.86 8.12 2.99
N PRO A 62 4.18 8.30 3.20
CA PRO A 62 4.68 9.58 3.64
C PRO A 62 4.48 10.57 2.49
N THR A 63 3.52 11.47 2.64
CA THR A 63 3.36 12.61 1.73
C THR A 63 4.62 13.45 1.81
N ALA A 64 5.42 13.49 0.74
CA ALA A 64 6.49 14.45 0.62
C ALA A 64 5.84 15.84 0.65
N ARG A 65 6.18 16.67 1.64
CA ARG A 65 5.69 18.05 1.73
C ARG A 65 5.83 18.71 0.37
N GLU A 66 4.74 19.25 -0.17
CA GLU A 66 4.85 20.30 -1.18
C GLU A 66 5.78 21.36 -0.59
N ARG A 67 6.96 21.52 -1.21
CA ARG A 67 7.79 22.70 -0.99
C ARG A 67 6.94 23.87 -1.48
N THR A 68 6.27 24.52 -0.54
CA THR A 68 5.65 25.82 -0.74
C THR A 68 6.70 26.73 -1.36
N ARG A 69 6.47 27.16 -2.59
CA ARG A 69 7.20 28.25 -3.22
C ARG A 69 6.23 29.12 -3.99
#